data_AF-A0A4Y7K2Q0-F1
#
_entry.id   AF-A0A4Y7K2Q0-F1
#
_cell.length_a   1.000
_cell.length_b   1.000
_cell.length_c   1.000
_cell.angle_alpha   90.00
_cell.angle_beta   90.00
_cell.angle_gamma   90.00
#
_symmetry.space_group_name_H-M   'P 1'
#
loop_
_entity.id
_entity.type
_entity.pdbx_description
1 polymer ?
#
loop_
_entity_poly.entity_id
_entity_poly.type
_entity_poly.pdbx_seq_one_letter_code
_entity_poly.pdbx_strand_id
1 'polypeptide(L)' 'MASGKVTAIACLVLFMVFCTDFNSVMASTAKPACCQPNHIGQCNLSNKNDMVRCNDYCISSCRGGECKIRGGKHVCWCYC' A
#
# COMPACT_ATOMS: atom_id res chain seq x y z
N MET A 1 44.75 13.09 25.19
CA MET A 1 44.49 13.21 23.75
C MET A 1 43.69 11.98 23.33
N ALA A 2 42.36 12.06 23.42
CA ALA A 2 41.48 10.95 23.07
C ALA A 2 41.58 10.72 21.55
N SER A 3 41.98 9.52 21.18
CA SER A 3 42.30 9.12 19.81
C SER A 3 41.09 9.36 18.91
N GLY A 4 41.18 10.33 18.00
CA GLY A 4 40.05 10.79 17.15
C GLY A 4 39.41 9.69 16.28
N LYS A 5 40.07 8.54 16.15
CA LYS A 5 39.54 7.34 15.51
C LYS A 5 38.36 6.74 16.28
N VAL A 6 38.36 6.80 17.61
CA VAL A 6 37.29 6.23 18.46
C VAL A 6 36.05 7.12 18.44
N THR A 7 36.25 8.44 18.43
CA THR A 7 35.16 9.42 18.33
C THR A 7 34.46 9.37 16.96
N ALA A 8 35.21 9.17 15.87
CA ALA A 8 34.65 9.06 14.53
C ALA A 8 33.74 7.82 14.36
N ILE A 9 34.15 6.68 14.93
CA ILE A 9 33.35 5.44 14.88
C ILE A 9 32.08 5.60 15.72
N ALA A 10 32.16 6.23 16.90
CA ALA A 10 30.98 6.49 17.74
C ALA A 10 29.95 7.40 17.04
N CYS A 11 30.40 8.42 16.31
CA CYS A 11 29.50 9.29 15.53
C CYS A 11 28.83 8.57 14.35
N LEU A 12 29.53 7.65 13.67
CA LEU A 12 28.97 6.89 12.56
C LEU A 12 27.88 5.91 13.02
N VAL A 13 28.05 5.27 14.18
CA VAL A 13 27.04 4.36 14.74
C VAL A 13 25.78 5.12 15.17
N LEU A 14 25.92 6.31 15.75
CA LEU A 14 24.79 7.18 16.09
C LEU A 14 23.97 7.58 14.86
N PHE A 15 24.62 7.92 13.73
CA PHE A 15 23.93 8.30 12.50
C PHE A 15 23.13 7.17 11.86
N MET A 16 23.58 5.91 11.95
CA MET A 16 22.85 4.76 11.40
C MET A 16 21.55 4.49 12.16
N VAL A 17 21.51 4.72 13.48
CA VAL A 17 20.32 4.49 14.32
C VAL A 17 19.18 5.46 13.94
N PHE A 18 19.48 6.73 13.67
CA PHE A 18 18.49 7.74 13.22
C PHE A 18 17.96 7.54 11.80
N CYS A 19 18.56 6.64 11.00
CA CYS A 19 18.07 6.31 9.67
C CYS A 19 17.18 5.06 9.65
N THR A 20 17.05 4.34 10.78
CA THR A 20 16.21 3.12 10.84
C THR A 20 14.74 3.37 11.14
N ASP A 21 14.35 4.63 11.33
CA ASP A 21 12.97 5.05 11.62
C ASP A 21 12.08 5.14 10.37
N PHE A 22 12.60 4.85 9.17
CA PHE A 22 11.77 4.67 7.97
C PHE A 22 11.19 3.24 7.90
N ASN A 23 10.92 2.61 9.04
CA ASN A 23 10.06 1.45 9.05
C ASN A 23 8.61 1.91 8.98
N SER A 24 8.02 1.59 7.82
CA SER A 24 6.62 1.23 7.68
C SER A 24 5.59 2.31 8.01
N VAL A 25 5.52 3.32 7.13
CA VAL A 25 4.19 3.63 6.56
C VAL A 25 3.77 2.46 5.67
N MET A 26 3.56 1.29 6.29
CA MET A 26 2.57 0.38 5.76
C MET A 26 1.28 1.18 5.92
N ALA A 27 0.86 1.84 4.85
CA ALA A 27 -0.53 2.15 4.69
C ALA A 27 -1.24 0.83 5.04
N SER A 28 -1.88 0.80 6.20
CA SER A 28 -2.80 -0.26 6.58
C SER A 28 -3.93 -0.17 5.58
N THR A 29 -3.68 -0.63 4.36
CA THR A 29 -4.67 -0.90 3.37
C THR A 29 -5.45 -2.03 4.00
N ALA A 30 -6.50 -1.66 4.74
CA ALA A 30 -7.42 -2.60 5.36
C ALA A 30 -7.68 -3.69 4.32
N LYS A 31 -7.42 -4.95 4.68
CA LYS A 31 -7.55 -6.06 3.73
C LYS A 31 -8.91 -5.93 3.04
N PRO A 32 -8.97 -6.01 1.70
CA PRO A 32 -10.23 -5.87 0.99
C PRO A 32 -11.22 -6.89 1.52
N ALA A 33 -12.43 -6.43 1.85
CA ALA A 33 -13.52 -7.32 2.18
C ALA A 33 -14.02 -7.97 0.88
N CYS A 34 -13.98 -9.30 0.82
CA CYS A 34 -14.47 -10.02 -0.37
C CYS A 34 -16.00 -9.98 -0.42
N CYS A 35 -16.56 -10.12 -1.63
CA CYS A 35 -18.00 -10.00 -1.89
C CYS A 35 -18.62 -8.64 -1.49
N GLN A 36 -17.81 -7.59 -1.47
CA GLN A 36 -18.24 -6.26 -1.09
C GLN A 36 -17.67 -5.20 -2.05
N PRO A 37 -18.32 -4.03 -2.14
CA PRO A 37 -17.78 -2.90 -2.88
C PRO A 37 -16.71 -2.20 -2.04
N ASN A 38 -15.53 -2.04 -2.62
CA ASN A 38 -14.43 -1.28 -2.06
C ASN A 38 -14.21 0.04 -2.81
N HIS A 39 -13.82 1.06 -2.06
CA HIS A 39 -13.49 2.38 -2.58
C HIS A 39 -11.98 2.48 -2.79
N ILE A 40 -11.54 2.36 -4.04
CA ILE A 40 -10.13 2.50 -4.46
C ILE A 40 -9.86 3.84 -5.15
N GLY A 41 -10.77 4.82 -5.00
CA GLY A 41 -10.79 6.05 -5.79
C GLY A 41 -11.59 5.88 -7.08
N GLN A 42 -10.99 6.23 -8.22
CA GLN A 42 -11.64 6.10 -9.53
C GLN A 42 -11.69 4.64 -9.99
N CYS A 43 -12.82 4.26 -10.58
CA CYS A 43 -13.07 2.91 -11.11
C CYS A 43 -13.85 3.00 -12.43
N ASN A 44 -13.22 3.52 -13.48
CA ASN A 44 -13.89 3.69 -14.77
C ASN A 44 -13.89 2.38 -15.56
N LEU A 45 -15.07 1.92 -16.01
CA LEU A 45 -15.19 0.66 -16.78
C LEU A 45 -14.55 0.75 -18.17
N SER A 46 -14.41 1.95 -18.73
CA SER A 46 -13.73 2.16 -20.01
C SER A 46 -12.21 2.21 -19.86
N ASN A 47 -11.70 2.35 -18.63
CA ASN A 47 -10.27 2.46 -18.36
C ASN A 47 -9.69 1.11 -17.91
N LYS A 48 -8.87 0.50 -18.76
CA LYS A 48 -8.21 -0.77 -18.43
C LYS A 48 -7.30 -0.66 -17.20
N ASN A 49 -6.65 0.49 -16.96
CA ASN A 49 -5.80 0.65 -15.78
C ASN A 49 -6.61 0.62 -14.48
N ASP A 50 -7.83 1.15 -14.48
CA ASP A 50 -8.69 1.11 -13.29
C ASP A 50 -9.19 -0.32 -13.02
N MET A 51 -9.47 -1.09 -14.07
CA MET A 51 -9.79 -2.52 -13.97
C MET A 51 -8.63 -3.31 -13.34
N VAL A 52 -7.42 -3.13 -13.87
CA VAL A 52 -6.21 -3.80 -13.37
C VAL A 52 -5.95 -3.41 -11.91
N ARG A 53 -6.04 -2.11 -11.58
CA ARG A 53 -5.85 -1.62 -10.22
C ARG A 53 -6.86 -2.20 -9.24
N CYS A 54 -8.13 -2.34 -9.64
CA CYS A 54 -9.14 -3.00 -8.83
C CYS A 54 -8.81 -4.48 -8.63
N ASN A 55 -8.38 -5.17 -9.69
CA ASN A 55 -7.99 -6.56 -9.58
C ASN A 55 -6.78 -6.75 -8.67
N ASP A 56 -5.70 -5.97 -8.83
CA ASP A 56 -4.50 -6.02 -7.98
C ASP A 56 -4.80 -5.72 -6.51
N TYR A 57 -5.72 -4.78 -6.27
CA TYR A 57 -6.19 -4.49 -4.93
C TYR A 57 -6.87 -5.71 -4.30
N CYS A 58 -7.79 -6.36 -5.01
CA CYS A 58 -8.56 -7.49 -4.50
C CYS A 58 -7.79 -8.82 -4.49
N ILE A 59 -6.91 -9.09 -5.47
CA ILE A 59 -6.22 -10.39 -5.65
C ILE A 59 -5.35 -10.76 -4.44
N SER A 60 -4.92 -9.76 -3.66
CA SER A 60 -4.08 -10.00 -2.46
C SER A 60 -4.81 -10.78 -1.37
N SER A 61 -6.14 -10.69 -1.29
CA SER A 61 -6.95 -11.32 -0.23
C SER A 61 -8.21 -12.03 -0.73
N CYS A 62 -8.57 -11.86 -2.01
CA CYS A 62 -9.80 -12.33 -2.64
C CYS A 62 -9.48 -12.98 -4.01
N ARG A 63 -10.48 -13.49 -4.74
CA ARG A 63 -10.28 -14.10 -6.08
C ARG A 63 -9.97 -13.12 -7.22
N GLY A 64 -9.73 -11.86 -6.88
CA GLY A 64 -9.62 -10.74 -7.82
C GLY A 64 -10.83 -9.80 -7.72
N GLY A 65 -10.90 -8.82 -8.60
CA GLY A 65 -11.94 -7.81 -8.56
C GLY A 65 -12.08 -7.05 -9.87
N GLU A 66 -13.24 -6.40 -10.04
CA GLU A 66 -13.52 -5.56 -11.21
C GLU A 66 -14.32 -4.30 -10.83
N CYS A 67 -14.21 -3.24 -11.63
CA CYS A 67 -15.07 -2.07 -11.46
C CYS A 67 -16.49 -2.37 -11.93
N LYS A 68 -17.47 -2.04 -11.09
CA LYS A 68 -18.90 -2.13 -11.39
C LYS A 68 -19.59 -0.82 -11.07
N ILE A 69 -20.77 -0.64 -11.64
CA ILE A 69 -21.70 0.42 -11.24
C ILE A 69 -22.71 -0.18 -10.27
N ARG A 70 -22.76 0.33 -9.03
CA ARG A 70 -23.82 0.03 -8.06
C ARG A 70 -24.42 1.33 -7.55
N GLY A 71 -25.75 1.45 -7.60
CA GLY A 71 -26.45 2.66 -7.17
C GLY A 71 -26.00 3.93 -7.90
N GLY A 72 -25.63 3.81 -9.19
CA GLY A 72 -25.13 4.93 -9.99
C GLY A 72 -23.69 5.35 -9.69
N LYS A 73 -22.95 4.63 -8.84
CA LYS A 73 -21.56 4.92 -8.51
C LYS A 73 -20.62 3.82 -9.00
N HIS A 74 -19.47 4.26 -9.51
CA HIS A 74 -18.34 3.40 -9.85
C HIS A 74 -17.68 2.88 -8.57
N VAL A 75 -17.64 1.57 -8.41
CA VAL A 75 -17.05 0.89 -7.24
C VAL A 75 -16.18 -0.27 -7.70
N CYS A 76 -15.13 -0.59 -6.96
CA CYS A 76 -14.35 -1.81 -7.18
C CYS A 76 -15.04 -2.95 -6.43
N TRP A 77 -15.47 -4.00 -7.12
CA TRP A 77 -16.12 -5.16 -6.51
C TRP A 77 -15.11 -6.30 -6.39
N CYS A 78 -14.76 -6.69 -5.16
CA CYS A 78 -13.89 -7.83 -4.91
C CYS A 78 -14.70 -9.14 -4.85
N TYR A 79 -14.18 -10.20 -5.50
CA TYR A 79 -14.84 -11.50 -5.60
C TYR A 79 -14.48 -12.47 -4.46
N CYS A 80 -15.49 -13.18 -3.96
CA CYS A 80 -15.27 -14.49 -3.33
C CYS A 80 -15.28 -15.59 -4.41
#